data_AF-D8FJR1-F1
#
_entry.id   AF-D8FJR1-F1
#
_cell.length_a   1.000
_cell.length_b   1.000
_cell.length_c   1.000
_cell.angle_alpha   90.00
_cell.angle_beta   90.00
_cell.angle_gamma   90.00
#
_symmetry.space_group_name_H-M   'P 1'
#
loop_
_entity.id
_entity.type
_entity.pdbx_description
1 polymer ?
#
loop_
_entity_poly.entity_id
_entity_poly.type
_entity_poly.pdbx_seq_one_letter_code
_entity_poly.pdbx_strand_id
1 'polypeptide(L)'
;KITDIKLPKNLVYIGPSAFALNQIGEINLPDTVEVIETSAFYKNNLTSIKIPKNIKKIDMFAFNKNGIMEVEVPNSIETLHENAFDFTTNVKRI
;
A
#
# COMPACT_ATOMS: atom_id res chain seq x y z
N LYS A 1 0.62 18.05 -5.72
CA LYS A 1 1.01 16.91 -4.86
C LYS A 1 -0.09 16.75 -3.82
N ILE A 2 -0.60 15.53 -3.63
CA ILE A 2 -1.59 15.20 -2.62
C ILE A 2 -0.86 14.98 -1.29
N THR A 3 -1.39 15.52 -0.20
CA THR A 3 -0.88 15.33 1.17
C THR A 3 -1.89 14.62 2.07
N ASP A 4 -3.19 14.84 1.83
CA ASP A 4 -4.31 14.19 2.54
C ASP A 4 -5.34 13.70 1.52
N ILE A 5 -5.98 12.57 1.83
CA ILE A 5 -7.04 12.00 0.99
C ILE A 5 -8.04 11.22 1.83
N LYS A 6 -9.33 11.48 1.57
CA LYS A 6 -10.42 10.68 2.11
C LYS A 6 -10.86 9.67 1.07
N LEU A 7 -10.59 8.39 1.34
CA LEU A 7 -11.01 7.29 0.48
C LEU A 7 -12.48 6.91 0.76
N PRO A 8 -13.24 6.52 -0.28
CA PRO A 8 -14.61 6.06 -0.09
C PRO A 8 -14.64 4.72 0.65
N LYS A 9 -15.65 4.53 1.52
CA LYS A 9 -15.76 3.34 2.39
C LYS A 9 -15.88 2.01 1.62
N ASN A 10 -16.35 2.05 0.38
CA ASN A 10 -16.56 0.88 -0.47
C ASN A 10 -15.46 0.74 -1.53
N LEU A 11 -14.29 1.36 -1.32
CA LEU A 11 -13.15 1.24 -2.24
C LEU A 11 -12.63 -0.20 -2.21
N VAL A 12 -12.65 -0.86 -3.37
CA VAL A 12 -12.18 -2.25 -3.51
C VAL A 12 -10.83 -2.32 -4.22
N TYR A 13 -10.58 -1.38 -5.13
CA TYR A 13 -9.46 -1.44 -6.07
C TYR A 13 -8.73 -0.09 -6.14
N ILE A 14 -7.40 -0.14 -6.02
CA ILE A 14 -6.51 1.01 -6.21
C ILE A 14 -5.66 0.73 -7.44
N GLY A 15 -5.94 1.48 -8.51
CA GLY A 15 -5.35 1.24 -9.83
C GLY A 15 -3.88 1.62 -9.96
N PRO A 16 -3.26 1.27 -11.09
CA PRO A 16 -1.83 1.50 -11.32
C PRO A 16 -1.48 2.97 -11.17
N SER A 17 -0.45 3.26 -10.37
CA SER A 17 0.05 4.62 -10.11
C SER A 17 -0.98 5.65 -9.59
N ALA A 18 -2.14 5.23 -9.08
CA ALA A 18 -3.25 6.13 -8.70
C ALA A 18 -2.84 7.28 -7.78
N PHE A 19 -1.89 7.02 -6.86
CA PHE A 19 -1.35 7.99 -5.91
C PHE A 19 0.18 8.09 -5.98
N ALA A 20 0.79 7.63 -7.06
CA ALA A 20 2.24 7.71 -7.25
C ALA A 20 2.74 9.17 -7.26
N LEU A 21 3.99 9.38 -6.83
CA LEU A 21 4.67 10.66 -6.89
C LEU A 21 3.91 11.77 -6.16
N ASN A 22 3.38 11.49 -4.97
CA ASN A 22 2.72 12.49 -4.12
C ASN A 22 3.55 12.78 -2.86
N GLN A 23 2.91 13.36 -1.84
CA GLN A 23 3.52 13.72 -0.55
C GLN A 23 2.65 13.17 0.60
N ILE A 24 1.93 12.08 0.36
CA ILE A 24 1.04 11.46 1.34
C ILE A 24 1.91 10.90 2.48
N GLY A 25 1.69 11.40 3.69
CA GLY A 25 2.40 10.96 4.90
C GLY A 25 1.63 9.90 5.70
N GLU A 26 0.30 9.94 5.61
CA GLU A 26 -0.60 9.00 6.26
C GLU A 26 -1.75 8.68 5.31
N ILE A 27 -2.21 7.43 5.32
CA ILE A 27 -3.43 7.05 4.61
C ILE A 27 -4.15 5.93 5.36
N ASN A 28 -5.47 6.09 5.50
CA ASN A 28 -6.34 5.08 6.08
C ASN A 28 -7.05 4.32 4.96
N LEU A 29 -6.56 3.11 4.67
CA LEU A 29 -7.19 2.21 3.70
C LEU A 29 -8.46 1.58 4.29
N PRO A 30 -9.60 1.61 3.58
CA PRO A 30 -10.78 0.86 3.97
C PRO A 30 -10.50 -0.65 4.03
N ASP A 31 -11.13 -1.35 4.97
CA ASP A 31 -11.05 -2.82 5.09
C ASP A 31 -11.60 -3.57 3.85
N THR A 32 -12.30 -2.87 2.95
CA THR A 32 -12.84 -3.38 1.68
C THR A 32 -11.82 -3.43 0.56
N VAL A 33 -10.64 -2.82 0.71
CA VAL A 33 -9.62 -2.82 -0.34
C VAL A 33 -9.04 -4.22 -0.48
N GLU A 34 -9.16 -4.78 -1.69
CA GLU A 34 -8.69 -6.11 -2.05
C GLU A 34 -7.44 -6.07 -2.93
N VAL A 35 -7.28 -5.01 -3.74
CA VAL A 35 -6.22 -4.94 -4.75
C VAL A 35 -5.54 -3.57 -4.74
N ILE A 36 -4.21 -3.60 -4.66
CA ILE A 36 -3.32 -2.47 -4.81
C ILE A 36 -2.35 -2.77 -5.95
N GLU A 37 -2.54 -2.08 -7.06
CA GLU A 37 -1.81 -2.31 -8.30
C GLU A 37 -0.41 -1.68 -8.35
N THR A 38 0.28 -1.96 -9.46
CA THR A 38 1.64 -1.50 -9.71
C THR A 38 1.82 -0.01 -9.40
N SER A 39 2.79 0.28 -8.53
CA SER A 39 3.17 1.64 -8.17
C SER A 39 2.06 2.52 -7.57
N ALA A 40 0.94 1.95 -7.10
CA ALA A 40 -0.22 2.71 -6.60
C ALA A 40 0.15 3.86 -5.64
N PHE A 41 1.07 3.64 -4.70
CA PHE A 41 1.60 4.61 -3.74
C PHE A 41 3.11 4.86 -3.89
N TYR A 42 3.68 4.56 -5.05
CA TYR A 42 5.11 4.71 -5.30
C TYR A 42 5.59 6.14 -5.03
N LYS A 43 6.71 6.28 -4.31
CA LYS A 43 7.37 7.56 -4.04
C LYS A 43 6.43 8.58 -3.37
N ASN A 44 6.02 8.25 -2.16
CA ASN A 44 5.31 9.11 -1.20
C ASN A 44 6.14 9.29 0.08
N ASN A 45 5.53 9.84 1.13
CA ASN A 45 6.16 10.08 2.43
C ASN A 45 5.60 9.14 3.52
N LEU A 46 4.99 8.02 3.15
CA LEU A 46 4.37 7.10 4.12
C LEU A 46 5.46 6.51 5.03
N THR A 47 5.25 6.56 6.34
CA THR A 47 6.14 5.94 7.34
C THR A 47 5.53 4.68 7.96
N SER A 48 4.21 4.52 7.83
CA SER A 48 3.46 3.34 8.24
C SER A 48 2.28 3.14 7.31
N ILE A 49 1.76 1.91 7.27
CA ILE A 49 0.53 1.58 6.57
C ILE A 49 -0.15 0.42 7.28
N LYS A 50 -1.47 0.52 7.50
CA LYS A 50 -2.29 -0.61 7.92
C LYS A 50 -2.80 -1.34 6.68
N ILE A 51 -2.33 -2.56 6.48
CA ILE A 51 -2.79 -3.39 5.36
C ILE A 51 -4.19 -3.94 5.67
N PRO A 52 -5.17 -3.79 4.76
CA PRO A 52 -6.51 -4.34 4.93
C PRO A 52 -6.48 -5.85 5.13
N LYS A 53 -7.32 -6.36 6.04
CA LYS A 53 -7.39 -7.81 6.33
C LYS A 53 -7.77 -8.68 5.13
N ASN A 54 -8.54 -8.13 4.19
CA ASN A 54 -9.05 -8.83 3.01
C ASN A 54 -8.19 -8.58 1.77
N ILE A 55 -6.98 -8.03 1.93
CA ILE A 55 -6.09 -7.79 0.79
C ILE A 55 -5.76 -9.11 0.09
N LYS A 56 -5.92 -9.12 -1.24
CA LYS A 56 -5.59 -10.26 -2.11
C LYS A 56 -4.30 -10.01 -2.87
N LYS A 57 -4.08 -8.77 -3.31
CA LYS A 57 -2.96 -8.41 -4.18
C LYS A 57 -2.32 -7.08 -3.77
N ILE A 58 -1.00 -7.11 -3.59
CA ILE A 58 -0.12 -5.94 -3.58
C ILE A 58 0.97 -6.16 -4.63
N ASP A 59 0.91 -5.37 -5.71
CA ASP A 59 1.75 -5.56 -6.89
C ASP A 59 3.09 -4.81 -6.82
N MET A 60 3.91 -4.98 -7.87
CA MET A 60 5.23 -4.40 -8.02
C MET A 60 5.26 -2.91 -7.69
N PHE A 61 6.18 -2.52 -6.80
CA PHE A 61 6.42 -1.14 -6.39
C PHE A 61 5.23 -0.40 -5.75
N ALA A 62 4.14 -1.09 -5.38
CA ALA A 62 2.94 -0.47 -4.83
C ALA A 62 3.23 0.56 -3.72
N PHE A 63 4.13 0.25 -2.81
CA PHE A 63 4.57 1.10 -1.70
C PHE A 63 6.07 1.42 -1.73
N ASN A 64 6.78 1.10 -2.82
CA ASN A 64 8.22 1.33 -2.92
C ASN A 64 8.56 2.84 -2.93
N LYS A 65 9.76 3.18 -2.44
CA LYS A 65 10.21 4.57 -2.17
C LYS A 65 9.34 5.33 -1.19
N ASN A 66 8.88 4.66 -0.13
CA ASN A 66 8.32 5.27 1.07
C ASN A 66 9.28 5.05 2.25
N GLY A 67 8.96 5.62 3.42
CA GLY A 67 9.71 5.45 4.67
C GLY A 67 9.15 4.35 5.58
N ILE A 68 8.44 3.35 5.03
CA ILE A 68 7.84 2.26 5.80
C ILE A 68 8.94 1.29 6.24
N MET A 69 9.24 1.25 7.54
CA MET A 69 10.29 0.37 8.09
C MET A 69 9.78 -1.02 8.44
N GLU A 70 8.51 -1.13 8.84
CA GLU A 70 7.85 -2.38 9.19
C GLU A 70 6.40 -2.36 8.72
N VAL A 71 5.92 -3.50 8.26
CA VAL A 71 4.52 -3.69 7.88
C VAL A 71 4.07 -5.12 8.14
N GLU A 72 2.86 -5.25 8.68
CA GLU A 72 2.17 -6.53 8.81
C GLU A 72 1.29 -6.76 7.58
N VAL A 73 1.43 -7.92 6.95
CA VAL A 73 0.63 -8.35 5.79
C VAL A 73 -0.09 -9.65 6.15
N PRO A 74 -1.39 -9.81 5.86
CA PRO A 74 -2.10 -11.05 6.13
C PRO A 74 -1.46 -12.25 5.42
N ASN A 75 -1.37 -13.39 6.11
CA ASN A 75 -0.96 -14.69 5.56
C ASN A 75 -1.86 -15.14 4.40
N SER A 76 -3.11 -14.65 4.36
CA SER A 76 -4.09 -14.94 3.31
C SER A 76 -3.84 -14.21 1.99
N ILE A 77 -2.86 -13.29 1.91
CA ILE A 77 -2.58 -12.57 0.66
C ILE A 77 -2.18 -13.53 -0.46
N GLU A 78 -2.88 -13.46 -1.60
CA GLU A 78 -2.63 -14.32 -2.75
C GLU A 78 -1.37 -13.90 -3.50
N THR A 79 -1.17 -12.58 -3.66
CA THR A 79 -0.03 -12.01 -4.37
C THR A 79 0.59 -10.87 -3.57
N LEU A 80 1.83 -11.07 -3.15
CA LEU A 80 2.70 -10.02 -2.63
C LEU A 80 3.97 -10.01 -3.48
N HIS A 81 4.12 -9.01 -4.34
CA HIS A 81 5.33 -8.90 -5.14
C HIS A 81 6.53 -8.60 -4.23
N GLU A 82 7.69 -9.24 -4.49
CA GLU A 82 8.94 -9.05 -3.73
C GLU A 82 9.41 -7.58 -3.63
N ASN A 83 9.00 -6.75 -4.59
CA ASN A 83 9.35 -5.33 -4.69
C ASN A 83 8.17 -4.41 -4.36
N ALA A 84 7.10 -4.94 -3.75
CA ALA A 84 5.95 -4.14 -3.35
C ALA A 84 6.36 -3.01 -2.38
N PHE A 85 7.28 -3.30 -1.46
CA PHE A 85 7.83 -2.36 -0.49
C PHE A 85 9.29 -2.01 -0.82
N ASP A 86 9.91 -1.15 -0.02
CA ASP A 86 11.34 -0.89 -0.13
C ASP A 86 12.16 -2.10 0.34
N PHE A 87 13.38 -2.27 -0.17
CA PHE A 87 14.24 -3.42 0.21
C PHE A 87 14.61 -3.40 1.70
N THR A 88 14.51 -2.23 2.34
CA THR A 88 14.76 -2.04 3.77
C THR A 88 13.54 -2.32 4.65
N THR A 89 12.35 -2.47 4.06
CA THR A 89 11.11 -2.71 4.80
C THR A 89 11.07 -4.13 5.34
N ASN A 90 10.91 -4.27 6.66
CA ASN A 90 10.63 -5.55 7.30
C ASN A 90 9.16 -5.92 7.10
N VAL A 91 8.88 -6.88 6.21
CA VAL A 91 7.53 -7.38 5.94
C VAL A 91 7.25 -8.61 6.80
N LYS A 92 6.38 -8.48 7.79
CA LYS A 92 5.93 -9.60 8.65
C LYS A 92 4.61 -10.14 8.13
N ARG A 93 4.54 -11.45 7.89
CA ARG A 93 3.26 -12.09 7.60
C ARG A 93 2.58 -12.54 8.88
N ILE A 94 1.29 -12.24 9.03
CA ILE A 94 0.47 -12.54 10.23
C ILE A 94 -0.80 -13.33 9.90
#